data_AF-A0A7W9GY14-F1
#
_entry.id   AF-A0A7W9GY14-F1
#
_cell.length_a   1.000
_cell.length_b   1.000
_cell.length_c   1.000
_cell.angle_alpha   90.00
_cell.angle_beta   90.00
_cell.angle_gamma   90.00
#
_symmetry.space_group_name_H-M   'P 1'
#
loop_
_entity.id
_entity.type
_entity.pdbx_description
1 polymer ?
#
loop_
_entity_poly.entity_id
_entity_poly.type
_entity_poly.pdbx_seq_one_letter_code
_entity_poly.pdbx_strand_id
1 'polypeptide(L)' 'MREREGSVIYRYTGPDTNPWIGILGGASDIGVGADGNVWHVNSCGGIRRYIGDQPS' A
#
# COMPACT_ATOMS: atom_id res chain seq x y z
N MET A 1 6.80 24.97 6.85
CA MET A 1 7.27 23.57 6.85
C MET A 1 6.04 22.71 6.99
N ARG A 2 5.61 22.00 5.94
CA ARG A 2 4.56 20.98 6.08
C ARG A 2 5.27 19.70 6.46
N GLU A 3 4.92 19.15 7.61
CA GLU A 3 5.27 17.79 7.99
C GLU A 3 4.87 16.92 6.82
N ARG A 4 5.84 16.29 6.16
CA ARG A 4 5.53 15.27 5.17
C ARG A 4 5.01 14.12 6.02
N GLU A 5 3.69 13.98 6.11
CA GLU A 5 3.09 12.71 6.52
C GLU A 5 3.83 11.65 5.72
N GLY A 6 4.51 10.73 6.43
CA GLY A 6 5.24 9.65 5.76
C GLY A 6 4.28 8.99 4.80
N SER A 7 4.72 8.72 3.56
CA SER A 7 3.86 8.09 2.57
C SER A 7 3.28 6.82 3.17
N VAL A 8 1.98 6.77 3.46
CA VAL A 8 1.30 5.64 4.11
C VAL A 8 0.53 4.86 3.06
N ILE A 9 0.48 3.54 3.22
CA ILE A 9 -0.23 2.65 2.30
C ILE A 9 -1.47 2.12 3.03
N TYR A 10 -2.61 2.16 2.36
CA TYR A 10 -3.86 1.58 2.86
C TYR A 10 -4.45 0.62 1.84
N ARG A 11 -5.12 -0.42 2.35
CA ARG A 11 -5.90 -1.36 1.56
C ARG A 11 -7.39 -1.17 1.84
N TYR A 12 -8.17 -1.03 0.77
CA TYR A 12 -9.62 -1.06 0.84
C TYR A 12 -10.12 -2.51 1.00
N THR A 13 -10.99 -2.76 1.97
CA THR A 13 -11.46 -4.12 2.31
C THR A 13 -12.94 -4.38 2.02
N GLY A 14 -13.71 -3.38 1.59
CA GLY A 14 -15.13 -3.55 1.31
C GLY A 14 -15.97 -2.35 1.76
N PRO A 15 -17.30 -2.38 1.53
CA PRO A 15 -18.18 -1.24 1.75
C PRO A 15 -18.65 -1.10 3.22
N ASP A 16 -17.72 -1.11 4.16
CA ASP A 16 -18.00 -0.92 5.59
C ASP A 16 -17.71 0.53 6.05
N THR A 17 -18.08 0.88 7.28
CA THR A 17 -17.89 2.24 7.84
C THR A 17 -16.44 2.64 8.06
N ASN A 18 -15.53 1.68 8.17
CA ASN A 18 -14.08 1.91 8.22
C ASN A 18 -13.33 0.91 7.33
N PRO A 19 -13.30 1.14 6.00
CA PRO A 19 -12.90 0.13 5.04
C PRO A 19 -11.40 0.12 4.74
N TRP A 20 -10.60 0.90 5.45
CA TRP A 20 -9.17 1.10 5.18
C TRP A 20 -8.30 0.42 6.23
N ILE A 21 -7.50 -0.56 5.82
CA ILE A 21 -6.49 -1.19 6.68
C ILE A 21 -5.12 -0.63 6.32
N GLY A 22 -4.39 -0.14 7.33
CA GLY A 22 -3.01 0.34 7.16
C GLY A 22 -2.04 -0.80 6.90
N ILE A 23 -1.17 -0.62 5.91
CA ILE A 23 -0.07 -1.54 5.60
C ILE A 23 1.23 -0.89 6.10
N LEU A 24 2.03 -1.67 6.83
CA LEU A 24 3.31 -1.21 7.35
C LEU A 24 4.26 -0.81 6.21
N GLY A 25 4.86 0.37 6.33
CA GLY A 25 5.80 0.92 5.38
C GLY A 25 5.22 2.13 4.63
N GLY A 26 5.89 2.49 3.54
CA GLY A 26 5.48 3.63 2.73
C GLY A 26 5.86 3.50 1.27
N ALA A 27 5.01 4.06 0.41
CA ALA A 27 5.16 4.00 -1.05
C ALA A 27 5.30 5.40 -1.66
N SER A 28 6.30 5.58 -2.51
CA SER A 28 6.36 6.72 -3.42
C SER A 28 5.46 6.52 -4.64
N ASP A 29 5.20 5.26 -5.03
CA ASP A 29 4.33 4.91 -6.15
C ASP A 29 3.68 3.53 -5.98
N ILE A 30 2.50 3.33 -6.59
CA ILE A 30 1.70 2.11 -6.55
C ILE A 30 1.15 1.80 -7.94
N GLY A 31 1.36 0.57 -8.42
CA GLY A 31 0.85 0.08 -9.70
C GLY A 31 0.08 -1.23 -9.55
N VAL A 32 -0.97 -1.39 -10.36
CA VAL A 32 -1.82 -2.60 -10.38
C VAL A 32 -1.79 -3.20 -11.78
N GLY A 33 -1.44 -4.49 -11.87
CA GLY A 33 -1.51 -5.26 -13.11
C GLY A 33 -2.94 -5.65 -13.45
N ALA A 34 -3.21 -5.91 -14.73
CA ALA A 34 -4.51 -6.39 -15.20
C ALA A 34 -4.90 -7.77 -14.62
N ASP A 35 -3.92 -8.51 -14.11
CA ASP A 35 -4.07 -9.79 -13.40
C ASP A 35 -4.40 -9.61 -11.90
N GLY A 36 -4.54 -8.37 -11.43
CA GLY A 36 -4.83 -8.04 -10.03
C GLY A 36 -3.60 -8.01 -9.13
N ASN A 37 -2.39 -8.24 -9.65
CA ASN A 37 -1.17 -8.12 -8.85
C ASN A 37 -0.84 -6.66 -8.57
N VAL A 38 -0.56 -6.34 -7.30
CA VAL A 38 -0.22 -4.98 -6.88
C VAL A 38 1.28 -4.91 -6.53
N TRP A 39 1.92 -3.84 -6.98
CA TRP A 39 3.32 -3.54 -6.70
C TRP A 39 3.44 -2.13 -6.15
N HIS A 40 4.42 -1.93 -5.27
CA HIS A 40 4.71 -0.62 -4.72
C HIS A 40 6.21 -0.37 -4.65
N VAL A 41 6.58 0.90 -4.87
CA VAL A 41 7.96 1.39 -4.80
C VAL A 41 8.08 2.19 -3.51
N ASN A 42 9.06 1.86 -2.67
CA ASN A 42 9.33 2.64 -1.46
C ASN A 42 10.21 3.86 -1.75
N SER A 43 10.35 4.76 -0.77
CA SER A 43 11.17 5.97 -0.90
C SER A 43 12.65 5.72 -1.21
N CYS A 44 13.17 4.51 -0.95
CA CYS A 44 14.53 4.09 -1.27
C CYS A 44 14.65 3.44 -2.67
N GLY A 45 13.58 3.42 -3.47
CA GLY A 45 13.55 2.78 -4.79
C GLY A 45 13.41 1.26 -4.76
N GLY A 46 13.15 0.66 -3.60
CA GLY A 46 12.90 -0.78 -3.46
C GLY A 46 11.52 -1.15 -3.98
N ILE A 47 11.46 -2.19 -4.82
CA ILE A 47 10.22 -2.75 -5.39
C ILE A 47 9.77 -3.91 -4.51
N ARG A 48 8.49 -3.92 -4.12
CA ARG A 48 7.88 -5.04 -3.39
C ARG A 48 6.58 -5.45 -4.07
N ARG A 49 6.30 -6.76 -4.06
CA ARG A 49 5.01 -7.30 -4.48
C ARG A 49 4.08 -7.33 -3.28
N TYR A 50 2.89 -6.80 -3.43
CA TYR A 50 1.84 -7.00 -2.47
C TYR A 50 1.26 -8.41 -2.69
N ILE A 51 1.49 -9.30 -1.74
CA ILE A 51 0.85 -10.62 -1.69
C ILE A 51 -0.33 -10.42 -0.74
N GLY A 52 -1.57 -10.58 -1.21
CA GLY A 52 -2.80 -10.36 -0.45
C GLY A 52 -2.99 -11.23 0.80
N ASP A 53 -1.95 -11.98 1.16
CA ASP A 53 -1.97 -13.21 1.94
C ASP A 53 -0.97 -13.11 3.11
N GLN A 54 -0.96 -12.01 3.84
CA GLN A 54 -0.34 -12.01 5.17
C GLN A 54 -1.41 -12.00 6.26
N PRO A 55 -2.03 -13.15 6.56
CA PRO A 55 -2.41 -13.51 7.91
C PRO A 55 -1.25 -14.23 8.61
N SER A 56 -0.96 -13.84 9.84
CA SER A 56 -0.73 -14.82 10.91
C SER A 56 -1.93 -14.75 11.85
#